data_AF-D7JD57-F1
#
_entry.id   AF-D7JD57-F1
#
_cell.length_a   1.000
_cell.length_b   1.000
_cell.length_c   1.000
_cell.angle_alpha   90.00
_cell.angle_beta   90.00
_cell.angle_gamma   90.00
#
_symmetry.space_group_name_H-M   'P 1'
#
loop_
_entity.id
_entity.type
_entity.pdbx_description
1 polymer ?
#
loop_
_entity_poly.entity_id
_entity_poly.type
_entity_poly.pdbx_seq_one_letter_code
_entity_poly.pdbx_strand_id
1 'polypeptide(L)'
;MKIKNHFLSHSLLAVCILSIVATSCRKDNGNIDPSIFNNTNGFYILNQGNMGSNKASLDYYNYDNAKYVSNIFVTANPNVGFKLGDVGNDLQIYGNRMYAVINLSNMVEVMNKRTVKHIGNFTVPNCRYIVFYGSKAYVSSYAGPVDPSKSQLGYVAEIDTATLKETRRVTVGYQPEQMQIVDGKLYVANSGGYNAPNYEKTVSVVDLASFTEIKKIEVGLNLNLVQKDEKGNLYISSRGNYEDIPTNIYRLDTHNDKVKSLGINASSFVIVGDSLFAVTLEYPSYTTKYTLYDLKKEAVIKDSFISQSDVAAKIKTPYHIAYNPQRKELYICDAKDYKSAGEIFCFSLDGNVRWQNQTGDLPAVIAFLK
;
A
#
# COMPACT_ATOMS: atom_id res chain seq x y z
N MET A 1 48.05 15.40 -55.43
CA MET A 1 48.65 14.04 -55.48
C MET A 1 47.56 13.03 -55.15
N LYS A 2 47.36 12.05 -56.02
CA LYS A 2 46.16 11.20 -56.13
C LYS A 2 46.00 10.20 -54.99
N ILE A 3 44.73 10.00 -54.63
CA ILE A 3 44.16 8.85 -53.90
C ILE A 3 44.50 7.54 -54.63
N LYS A 4 44.79 6.46 -53.90
CA LYS A 4 44.40 5.09 -54.29
C LYS A 4 44.39 4.11 -53.10
N ASN A 5 43.27 3.40 -53.02
CA ASN A 5 42.94 2.26 -52.16
C ASN A 5 43.77 1.00 -52.45
N HIS A 6 43.88 0.10 -51.47
CA HIS A 6 43.48 -1.34 -51.45
C HIS A 6 44.16 -2.02 -50.23
N PHE A 7 43.43 -2.47 -49.20
CA PHE A 7 42.58 -3.67 -49.04
C PHE A 7 43.32 -4.91 -48.45
N LEU A 8 42.71 -5.46 -47.38
CA LEU A 8 42.65 -6.86 -46.92
C LEU A 8 43.85 -7.55 -46.22
N SER A 9 43.71 -7.83 -44.92
CA SER A 9 43.55 -9.20 -44.35
C SER A 9 43.24 -9.08 -42.84
N HIS A 10 42.00 -9.34 -42.40
CA HIS A 10 41.50 -10.61 -41.85
C HIS A 10 42.25 -11.13 -40.62
N SER A 11 41.85 -10.66 -39.45
CA SER A 11 41.86 -11.45 -38.21
C SER A 11 40.59 -11.15 -37.41
N LEU A 12 39.66 -12.11 -37.48
CA LEU A 12 38.50 -12.20 -36.60
C LEU A 12 38.96 -12.26 -35.14
N LEU A 13 38.42 -11.40 -34.30
CA LEU A 13 38.26 -11.71 -32.88
C LEU A 13 36.80 -11.40 -32.51
N ALA A 14 35.93 -12.36 -32.80
CA ALA A 14 34.58 -12.38 -32.26
C ALA A 14 34.67 -12.68 -30.77
N VAL A 15 34.60 -11.64 -29.94
CA VAL A 15 34.39 -11.79 -28.51
C VAL A 15 32.93 -12.17 -28.31
N CYS A 16 32.67 -13.48 -28.23
CA CYS A 16 31.41 -14.01 -27.72
C CYS A 16 31.31 -13.65 -26.22
N ILE A 17 30.68 -12.52 -25.92
CA ILE A 17 30.18 -12.23 -24.57
C ILE A 17 28.99 -13.16 -24.38
N LEU A 18 29.26 -14.30 -23.75
CA LEU A 18 28.22 -15.18 -23.24
C LEU A 18 27.60 -14.46 -22.03
N SER A 19 26.56 -13.67 -22.30
CA SER A 19 25.69 -13.10 -21.28
C SER A 19 24.98 -14.25 -20.57
N ILE A 20 25.55 -14.73 -19.46
CA ILE A 20 24.86 -15.62 -18.53
C ILE A 20 23.74 -14.78 -17.91
N VAL A 21 22.57 -14.82 -18.54
CA VAL A 21 21.33 -14.38 -17.93
C VAL A 21 21.05 -15.37 -16.81
N ALA A 22 21.43 -15.03 -15.59
CA ALA A 22 20.97 -15.75 -14.41
C ALA A 22 19.47 -15.48 -14.26
N THR A 23 18.67 -16.26 -14.98
CA THR A 23 17.24 -16.40 -14.70
C THR A 23 17.15 -17.00 -13.30
N SER A 24 16.82 -16.18 -12.30
CA SER A 24 16.33 -16.67 -11.02
C SER A 24 14.97 -17.31 -11.28
N CYS A 25 14.99 -18.53 -11.80
CA CYS A 25 13.81 -19.38 -11.87
C CYS A 25 13.43 -19.67 -10.42
N ARG A 26 12.35 -19.03 -9.94
CA ARG A 26 11.59 -19.58 -8.82
C ARG A 26 11.34 -21.05 -9.15
N LYS A 27 11.76 -21.95 -8.27
CA LYS A 27 11.52 -23.39 -8.43
C LYS A 27 10.01 -23.63 -8.40
N ASP A 28 9.39 -23.73 -9.58
CA ASP A 28 8.09 -24.35 -9.74
C ASP A 28 8.29 -25.87 -9.75
N ASN A 29 8.12 -26.48 -8.58
CA ASN A 29 8.06 -27.93 -8.45
C ASN A 29 6.60 -28.36 -8.23
N GLY A 30 6.20 -29.39 -8.97
CA GLY A 30 4.82 -29.84 -9.16
C GLY A 30 4.09 -30.40 -7.94
N ASN A 31 2.80 -30.66 -8.19
CA ASN A 31 1.70 -30.91 -7.26
C ASN A 31 1.41 -29.74 -6.31
N ILE A 32 0.46 -28.91 -6.72
CA ILE A 32 -0.11 -27.86 -5.89
C ILE A 32 -0.84 -28.54 -4.73
N ASP A 33 -0.28 -28.43 -3.53
CA ASP A 33 -0.89 -28.84 -2.27
C ASP A 33 -2.27 -28.18 -2.12
N PRO A 34 -3.39 -28.93 -2.16
CA PRO A 34 -4.73 -28.34 -2.12
C PRO A 34 -5.00 -27.53 -0.85
N SER A 35 -4.26 -27.78 0.24
CA SER A 35 -4.44 -27.06 1.51
C SER A 35 -4.10 -25.57 1.40
N ILE A 36 -3.31 -25.14 0.39
CA ILE A 36 -3.01 -23.72 0.16
C ILE A 36 -4.26 -22.93 -0.28
N PHE A 37 -5.35 -23.60 -0.62
CA PHE A 37 -6.62 -22.98 -1.00
C PHE A 37 -7.69 -23.10 0.09
N ASN A 38 -7.31 -23.44 1.32
CA ASN A 38 -8.18 -23.35 2.48
C ASN A 38 -7.56 -22.45 3.54
N ASN A 39 -7.29 -21.20 3.16
CA ASN A 39 -6.64 -20.24 4.03
C ASN A 39 -7.61 -19.76 5.11
N THR A 40 -7.31 -20.10 6.36
CA THR A 40 -8.17 -19.78 7.49
C THR A 40 -7.47 -18.97 8.58
N ASN A 41 -6.15 -19.07 8.67
CA ASN A 41 -5.36 -18.44 9.74
C ASN A 41 -4.02 -17.94 9.17
N GLY A 42 -3.91 -16.63 8.96
CA GLY A 42 -2.78 -16.06 8.24
C GLY A 42 -3.01 -14.63 7.79
N PHE A 43 -2.21 -14.21 6.82
CA PHE A 43 -2.42 -12.94 6.13
C PHE A 43 -1.95 -13.00 4.69
N TYR A 44 -2.48 -12.09 3.90
CA TYR A 44 -2.06 -11.85 2.53
C TYR A 44 -1.18 -10.62 2.43
N ILE A 45 -0.25 -10.63 1.48
CA ILE A 45 0.55 -9.46 1.12
C ILE A 45 0.29 -9.15 -0.35
N LEU A 46 -0.23 -7.96 -0.64
CA LEU A 46 -0.28 -7.44 -1.99
C LEU A 46 1.04 -6.75 -2.30
N ASN A 47 1.77 -7.29 -3.26
CA ASN A 47 2.96 -6.69 -3.82
C ASN A 47 2.56 -5.79 -4.98
N GLN A 48 2.99 -4.53 -4.96
CA GLN A 48 2.64 -3.55 -5.98
C GLN A 48 3.16 -3.96 -7.34
N GLY A 49 4.40 -4.47 -7.39
CA GLY A 49 5.15 -4.57 -8.63
C GLY A 49 5.58 -3.18 -9.14
N ASN A 50 6.58 -3.19 -10.03
CA ASN A 50 7.04 -1.97 -10.67
C ASN A 50 5.98 -1.45 -11.65
N MET A 51 5.76 -0.14 -11.64
CA MET A 51 4.85 0.55 -12.55
C MET A 51 5.14 0.19 -14.02
N GLY A 52 4.12 -0.19 -14.79
CA GLY A 52 4.22 -0.57 -16.20
C GLY A 52 4.73 -1.99 -16.44
N SER A 53 5.02 -2.77 -15.39
CA SER A 53 5.58 -4.12 -15.54
C SER A 53 4.53 -5.23 -15.51
N ASN A 54 3.31 -4.93 -15.07
CA ASN A 54 2.22 -5.91 -14.91
C ASN A 54 2.65 -7.09 -14.00
N LYS A 55 3.32 -6.76 -12.88
CA LYS A 55 3.89 -7.69 -11.90
C LYS A 55 3.26 -7.60 -10.51
N ALA A 56 2.06 -7.03 -10.37
CA ALA A 56 1.36 -7.14 -9.11
C ALA A 56 1.19 -8.63 -8.76
N SER A 57 1.40 -8.98 -7.49
CA SER A 57 1.29 -10.36 -7.03
C SER A 57 0.74 -10.41 -5.62
N LEU A 58 0.13 -11.54 -5.28
CA LEU A 58 -0.44 -11.77 -3.96
C LEU A 58 0.33 -12.91 -3.29
N ASP A 59 0.94 -12.65 -2.15
CA ASP A 59 1.57 -13.68 -1.33
C ASP A 59 0.66 -14.04 -0.13
N TYR A 60 0.88 -15.20 0.47
CA TYR A 60 0.16 -15.67 1.66
C TYR A 60 1.12 -16.23 2.71
N TYR A 61 0.90 -15.88 3.97
CA TYR A 61 1.59 -16.48 5.11
C TYR A 61 0.59 -17.19 6.02
N ASN A 62 0.82 -18.48 6.26
CA ASN A 62 0.02 -19.31 7.15
C ASN A 62 0.59 -19.32 8.56
N TYR A 63 -0.21 -18.94 9.56
CA TYR A 63 0.23 -18.90 10.95
C TYR A 63 0.38 -20.27 11.61
N ASP A 64 -0.35 -21.30 11.16
CA ASP A 64 -0.38 -22.62 11.79
C ASP A 64 0.92 -23.41 11.57
N ASN A 65 1.54 -23.23 10.41
CA ASN A 65 2.74 -23.98 10.00
C ASN A 65 3.89 -23.08 9.52
N ALA A 66 3.76 -21.76 9.67
CA ALA A 66 4.73 -20.75 9.23
C ALA A 66 5.10 -20.83 7.73
N LYS A 67 4.22 -21.41 6.89
CA LYS A 67 4.47 -21.54 5.45
C LYS A 67 4.16 -20.23 4.74
N TYR A 68 5.15 -19.74 4.00
CA TYR A 68 5.00 -18.62 3.07
C TYR A 68 4.81 -19.13 1.65
N VAL A 69 3.75 -18.67 0.97
CA VAL A 69 3.42 -19.03 -0.40
C VAL A 69 3.42 -17.77 -1.26
N SER A 70 4.37 -17.70 -2.19
CA SER A 70 4.48 -16.55 -3.08
C SER A 70 3.55 -16.65 -4.28
N ASN A 71 3.03 -15.50 -4.73
CA ASN A 71 2.21 -15.33 -5.92
C ASN A 71 1.03 -16.32 -6.01
N ILE A 72 0.34 -16.55 -4.89
CA ILE A 72 -0.73 -17.53 -4.75
C ILE A 72 -1.91 -17.29 -5.70
N PHE A 73 -2.10 -16.05 -6.18
CA PHE A 73 -3.18 -15.71 -7.11
C PHE A 73 -3.11 -16.51 -8.42
N VAL A 74 -1.93 -16.60 -9.05
CA VAL A 74 -1.81 -17.30 -10.35
C VAL A 74 -1.99 -18.81 -10.19
N THR A 75 -1.57 -19.36 -9.06
CA THR A 75 -1.77 -20.77 -8.72
C THR A 75 -3.24 -21.07 -8.45
N ALA A 76 -3.95 -20.15 -7.77
CA ALA A 76 -5.39 -20.26 -7.57
C ALA A 76 -6.16 -20.08 -8.88
N ASN A 77 -5.69 -19.25 -9.81
CA ASN A 77 -6.44 -18.82 -10.98
C ASN A 77 -5.68 -19.05 -12.30
N PRO A 78 -5.33 -20.31 -12.66
CA PRO A 78 -4.50 -20.59 -13.83
C PRO A 78 -5.15 -20.19 -15.16
N ASN A 79 -6.48 -20.04 -15.18
CA ASN A 79 -7.25 -19.68 -16.37
C ASN A 79 -7.52 -18.16 -16.49
N VAL A 80 -7.04 -17.35 -15.54
CA VAL A 80 -7.18 -15.88 -15.59
C VAL A 80 -5.95 -15.31 -16.29
N GLY A 81 -6.09 -15.04 -17.59
CA GLY A 81 -4.95 -14.77 -18.49
C GLY A 81 -4.15 -13.48 -18.23
N PHE A 82 -4.65 -12.56 -17.42
CA PHE A 82 -4.03 -11.24 -17.22
C PHE A 82 -3.14 -11.13 -15.97
N LYS A 83 -2.94 -12.23 -15.21
CA LYS A 83 -2.36 -12.20 -13.85
C LYS A 83 -3.14 -11.22 -12.96
N LEU A 84 -2.57 -10.78 -11.84
CA LEU A 84 -3.24 -9.87 -10.90
C LEU A 84 -3.26 -8.41 -11.40
N GLY A 85 -2.35 -8.03 -12.30
CA GLY A 85 -2.34 -6.73 -12.95
C GLY A 85 -1.09 -5.89 -12.65
N ASP A 86 -1.24 -4.56 -12.75
CA ASP A 86 -0.15 -3.58 -12.64
C ASP A 86 -0.44 -2.57 -11.51
N VAL A 87 0.53 -2.42 -10.60
CA VAL A 87 0.47 -1.55 -9.43
C VAL A 87 -0.63 -1.95 -8.44
N GLY A 88 -0.39 -3.03 -7.68
CA GLY A 88 -1.21 -3.40 -6.52
C GLY A 88 -1.12 -2.36 -5.41
N ASN A 89 -2.21 -1.67 -5.08
CA ASN A 89 -2.20 -0.47 -4.26
C ASN A 89 -2.84 -0.66 -2.87
N ASP A 90 -3.96 -1.37 -2.79
CA ASP A 90 -4.66 -1.63 -1.53
C ASP A 90 -5.26 -3.04 -1.50
N LEU A 91 -5.38 -3.62 -0.31
CA LEU A 91 -5.90 -4.96 -0.10
C LEU A 91 -6.75 -5.00 1.17
N GLN A 92 -8.02 -5.37 1.03
CA GLN A 92 -8.94 -5.46 2.16
C GLN A 92 -9.77 -6.74 2.12
N ILE A 93 -10.09 -7.28 3.29
CA ILE A 93 -10.99 -8.43 3.44
C ILE A 93 -12.31 -7.93 4.00
N TYR A 94 -13.41 -8.22 3.32
CA TYR A 94 -14.76 -7.88 3.74
C TYR A 94 -15.71 -9.07 3.57
N GLY A 95 -16.34 -9.49 4.66
CA GLY A 95 -17.14 -10.71 4.72
C GLY A 95 -16.32 -11.96 4.34
N ASN A 96 -16.72 -12.64 3.26
CA ASN A 96 -16.04 -13.82 2.71
C ASN A 96 -15.19 -13.50 1.46
N ARG A 97 -15.01 -12.21 1.15
CA ARG A 97 -14.30 -11.76 -0.04
C ARG A 97 -13.07 -10.95 0.33
N MET A 98 -12.11 -10.94 -0.58
CA MET A 98 -10.91 -10.13 -0.56
C MET A 98 -10.89 -9.26 -1.81
N TYR A 99 -10.54 -8.00 -1.64
CA TYR A 99 -10.59 -6.97 -2.67
C TYR A 99 -9.20 -6.40 -2.83
N ALA A 100 -8.59 -6.63 -4.00
CA ALA A 100 -7.29 -6.09 -4.36
C ALA A 100 -7.48 -4.92 -5.32
N VAL A 101 -7.11 -3.71 -4.89
CA VAL A 101 -7.15 -2.49 -5.71
C VAL A 101 -5.89 -2.45 -6.56
N ILE A 102 -6.06 -2.52 -7.89
CA ILE A 102 -4.97 -2.60 -8.85
C ILE A 102 -4.97 -1.33 -9.69
N ASN A 103 -4.14 -0.37 -9.29
CA ASN A 103 -4.19 1.03 -9.69
C ASN A 103 -4.06 1.22 -11.21
N LEU A 104 -2.98 0.74 -11.82
CA LEU A 104 -2.76 0.93 -13.26
C LEU A 104 -3.52 -0.05 -14.14
N SER A 105 -4.09 -1.10 -13.55
CA SER A 105 -5.11 -1.91 -14.20
C SER A 105 -6.52 -1.32 -14.10
N ASN A 106 -6.69 -0.17 -13.44
CA ASN A 106 -7.96 0.55 -13.31
C ASN A 106 -9.11 -0.32 -12.77
N MET A 107 -8.81 -1.25 -11.88
CA MET A 107 -9.80 -2.22 -11.39
C MET A 107 -9.59 -2.62 -9.94
N VAL A 108 -10.65 -3.14 -9.36
CA VAL A 108 -10.60 -3.91 -8.11
C VAL A 108 -10.92 -5.36 -8.43
N GLU A 109 -9.96 -6.24 -8.18
CA GLU A 109 -10.09 -7.69 -8.30
C GLU A 109 -10.74 -8.24 -7.02
N VAL A 110 -11.79 -9.04 -7.18
CA VAL A 110 -12.56 -9.62 -6.08
C VAL A 110 -12.37 -11.12 -6.05
N MET A 111 -11.87 -11.62 -4.93
CA MET A 111 -11.52 -13.02 -4.73
C MET A 111 -12.24 -13.59 -3.51
N ASN A 112 -12.38 -14.91 -3.45
CA ASN A 112 -12.74 -15.59 -2.22
C ASN A 112 -11.58 -15.50 -1.22
N LYS A 113 -11.83 -15.06 0.02
CA LYS A 113 -10.76 -14.84 1.01
C LYS A 113 -10.01 -16.10 1.44
N ARG A 114 -10.59 -17.30 1.28
CA ARG A 114 -9.98 -18.58 1.68
C ARG A 114 -9.27 -19.25 0.53
N THR A 115 -9.94 -19.32 -0.62
CA THR A 115 -9.44 -20.06 -1.79
C THR A 115 -8.64 -19.22 -2.76
N VAL A 116 -8.67 -17.88 -2.63
CA VAL A 116 -8.08 -16.90 -3.56
C VAL A 116 -8.67 -16.99 -4.96
N LYS A 117 -9.72 -17.81 -5.17
CA LYS A 117 -10.38 -17.93 -6.47
C LYS A 117 -11.05 -16.62 -6.84
N HIS A 118 -10.83 -16.21 -8.09
CA HIS A 118 -11.52 -15.09 -8.73
C HIS A 118 -13.03 -15.25 -8.59
N ILE A 119 -13.70 -14.18 -8.17
CA ILE A 119 -15.17 -14.06 -8.12
C ILE A 119 -15.65 -13.11 -9.22
N GLY A 120 -14.94 -12.01 -9.42
CA GLY A 120 -15.27 -10.96 -10.37
C GLY A 120 -14.35 -9.77 -10.19
N ASN A 121 -14.58 -8.71 -10.95
CA ASN A 121 -13.91 -7.43 -10.78
C ASN A 121 -14.86 -6.29 -11.13
N PHE A 122 -14.45 -5.07 -10.80
CA PHE A 122 -15.12 -3.86 -11.26
C PHE A 122 -14.10 -2.77 -11.57
N THR A 123 -14.42 -1.92 -12.54
CA THR A 123 -13.52 -0.88 -13.05
C THR A 123 -13.69 0.42 -12.27
N VAL A 124 -12.59 0.94 -11.75
CA VAL A 124 -12.47 2.29 -11.20
C VAL A 124 -11.15 2.86 -11.70
N PRO A 125 -11.17 3.83 -12.63
CA PRO A 125 -9.96 4.49 -13.13
C PRO A 125 -9.04 4.95 -12.01
N ASN A 126 -7.76 4.61 -12.09
CA ASN A 126 -6.71 5.06 -11.18
C ASN A 126 -7.15 4.99 -9.71
N CYS A 127 -7.71 3.83 -9.36
CA CYS A 127 -8.21 3.54 -8.02
C CYS A 127 -7.06 3.48 -7.01
N ARG A 128 -7.30 3.96 -5.79
CA ARG A 128 -6.29 4.07 -4.74
C ARG A 128 -6.61 3.16 -3.57
N TYR A 129 -7.63 3.50 -2.78
CA TYR A 129 -7.97 2.78 -1.56
C TYR A 129 -9.44 2.36 -1.54
N ILE A 130 -9.74 1.31 -0.78
CA ILE A 130 -11.10 0.79 -0.62
C ILE A 130 -11.48 0.69 0.86
N VAL A 131 -12.69 1.14 1.21
CA VAL A 131 -13.30 0.94 2.54
C VAL A 131 -14.73 0.44 2.39
N PHE A 132 -15.33 -0.10 3.46
CA PHE A 132 -16.63 -0.76 3.41
C PHE A 132 -17.58 -0.25 4.49
N TYR A 133 -18.86 -0.15 4.16
CA TYR A 133 -19.93 0.13 5.11
C TYR A 133 -21.24 -0.52 4.63
N GLY A 134 -21.85 -1.34 5.49
CA GLY A 134 -23.03 -2.13 5.11
C GLY A 134 -22.77 -3.01 3.88
N SER A 135 -23.66 -2.97 2.89
CA SER A 135 -23.50 -3.73 1.64
C SER A 135 -22.65 -3.02 0.60
N LYS A 136 -21.95 -1.93 0.94
CA LYS A 136 -21.24 -1.07 -0.01
C LYS A 136 -19.74 -1.05 0.22
N ALA A 137 -19.02 -0.92 -0.88
CA ALA A 137 -17.61 -0.57 -0.91
C ALA A 137 -17.44 0.84 -1.48
N TYR A 138 -16.47 1.57 -0.99
CA TYR A 138 -16.15 2.94 -1.40
C TYR A 138 -14.71 2.97 -1.87
N VAL A 139 -14.49 3.39 -3.11
CA VAL A 139 -13.16 3.38 -3.74
C VAL A 139 -12.75 4.78 -4.15
N SER A 140 -11.62 5.27 -3.63
CA SER A 140 -11.06 6.55 -4.05
C SER A 140 -10.39 6.43 -5.42
N SER A 141 -10.57 7.45 -6.24
CA SER A 141 -10.10 7.50 -7.63
C SER A 141 -9.53 8.86 -7.95
N TYR A 142 -8.41 8.87 -8.67
CA TYR A 142 -7.86 10.09 -9.26
C TYR A 142 -8.62 10.55 -10.51
N ALA A 143 -9.70 9.84 -10.89
CA ALA A 143 -10.62 10.12 -11.99
C ALA A 143 -10.09 9.97 -13.43
N GLY A 144 -8.83 9.55 -13.62
CA GLY A 144 -8.25 9.42 -14.95
C GLY A 144 -6.78 8.98 -14.93
N PRO A 145 -6.07 9.05 -16.07
CA PRO A 145 -4.73 8.49 -16.21
C PRO A 145 -3.72 9.15 -15.25
N VAL A 146 -2.61 8.44 -15.01
CA VAL A 146 -1.46 9.01 -14.29
C VAL A 146 -0.78 10.04 -15.20
N ASP A 147 -1.14 11.31 -15.02
CA ASP A 147 -0.63 12.44 -15.81
C ASP A 147 -0.42 13.67 -14.93
N PRO A 148 0.82 13.94 -14.48
CA PRO A 148 1.14 15.11 -13.67
C PRO A 148 0.94 16.46 -14.37
N SER A 149 0.73 16.48 -15.69
CA SER A 149 0.42 17.72 -16.41
C SER A 149 -1.03 18.15 -16.28
N LYS A 150 -1.91 17.27 -15.75
CA LYS A 150 -3.34 17.51 -15.63
C LYS A 150 -3.76 17.58 -14.17
N SER A 151 -4.26 18.74 -13.79
CA SER A 151 -4.98 18.90 -12.52
C SER A 151 -6.44 18.53 -12.72
N GLN A 152 -6.91 17.48 -12.05
CA GLN A 152 -8.32 17.09 -12.05
C GLN A 152 -8.78 16.63 -10.67
N LEU A 153 -10.02 16.99 -10.33
CA LEU A 153 -10.65 16.52 -9.09
C LEU A 153 -10.82 15.00 -9.14
N GLY A 154 -10.60 14.36 -7.99
CA GLY A 154 -10.90 12.96 -7.83
C GLY A 154 -12.36 12.72 -7.46
N TYR A 155 -12.70 11.45 -7.29
CA TYR A 155 -14.01 11.05 -6.76
C TYR A 155 -13.88 9.83 -5.87
N VAL A 156 -14.96 9.54 -5.14
CA VAL A 156 -15.19 8.23 -4.51
C VAL A 156 -16.35 7.54 -5.22
N ALA A 157 -16.12 6.32 -5.71
CA ALA A 157 -17.16 5.46 -6.25
C ALA A 157 -17.76 4.59 -5.14
N GLU A 158 -19.09 4.56 -5.06
CA GLU A 158 -19.84 3.60 -4.26
C GLU A 158 -20.18 2.38 -5.11
N ILE A 159 -19.81 1.20 -4.62
CA ILE A 159 -19.97 -0.07 -5.31
C ILE A 159 -20.87 -0.98 -4.47
N ASP A 160 -21.88 -1.58 -5.10
CA ASP A 160 -22.64 -2.65 -4.47
C ASP A 160 -21.78 -3.92 -4.36
N THR A 161 -21.55 -4.39 -3.13
CA THR A 161 -20.67 -5.53 -2.91
C THR A 161 -21.24 -6.84 -3.42
N ALA A 162 -22.56 -6.98 -3.58
CA ALA A 162 -23.17 -8.20 -4.11
C ALA A 162 -23.06 -8.25 -5.63
N THR A 163 -23.42 -7.17 -6.31
CA THR A 163 -23.46 -7.13 -7.79
C THR A 163 -22.14 -6.69 -8.42
N LEU A 164 -21.21 -6.13 -7.63
CA LEU A 164 -19.95 -5.53 -8.10
C LEU A 164 -20.17 -4.42 -9.13
N LYS A 165 -21.23 -3.61 -8.95
CA LYS A 165 -21.56 -2.49 -9.84
C LYS A 165 -21.47 -1.19 -9.07
N GLU A 166 -20.94 -0.17 -9.74
CA GLU A 166 -21.02 1.19 -9.22
C GLU A 166 -22.49 1.64 -9.15
N THR A 167 -22.89 2.18 -8.00
CA THR A 167 -24.23 2.70 -7.76
C THR A 167 -24.28 4.21 -7.74
N ARG A 168 -23.23 4.87 -7.20
CA ARG A 168 -23.10 6.32 -7.11
C ARG A 168 -21.63 6.74 -7.16
N ARG A 169 -21.36 8.00 -7.45
CA ARG A 169 -20.04 8.63 -7.25
C ARG A 169 -20.19 10.03 -6.69
N VAL A 170 -19.20 10.47 -5.92
CA VAL A 170 -19.13 11.83 -5.37
C VAL A 170 -17.77 12.44 -5.67
N THR A 171 -17.76 13.63 -6.25
CA THR A 171 -16.53 14.40 -6.49
C THR A 171 -15.97 14.87 -5.15
N VAL A 172 -14.65 14.76 -4.99
CA VAL A 172 -13.91 15.19 -3.80
C VAL A 172 -12.71 16.05 -4.22
N GLY A 173 -11.74 16.30 -3.34
CA GLY A 173 -10.52 17.04 -3.69
C GLY A 173 -9.61 16.32 -4.68
N TYR A 174 -8.47 16.95 -4.96
CA TYR A 174 -7.48 16.44 -5.91
C TYR A 174 -6.73 15.23 -5.36
N GLN A 175 -6.55 14.22 -6.22
CA GLN A 175 -5.82 12.99 -5.92
C GLN A 175 -6.17 12.40 -4.52
N PRO A 176 -7.42 11.95 -4.31
CA PRO A 176 -7.85 11.37 -3.04
C PRO A 176 -7.12 10.05 -2.75
N GLU A 177 -6.45 10.00 -1.61
CA GLU A 177 -5.70 8.84 -1.12
C GLU A 177 -6.57 8.02 -0.14
N GLN A 178 -6.07 7.72 1.07
CA GLN A 178 -6.71 6.80 1.99
C GLN A 178 -7.98 7.42 2.61
N MET A 179 -8.92 6.54 2.97
CA MET A 179 -10.22 6.92 3.52
C MET A 179 -10.51 6.20 4.83
N GLN A 180 -11.37 6.80 5.66
CA GLN A 180 -11.93 6.16 6.86
C GLN A 180 -13.40 6.51 7.03
N ILE A 181 -14.16 5.59 7.63
CA ILE A 181 -15.58 5.80 7.93
C ILE A 181 -15.77 5.96 9.44
N VAL A 182 -16.43 7.04 9.84
CA VAL A 182 -16.80 7.35 11.23
C VAL A 182 -18.24 7.87 11.24
N ASP A 183 -19.11 7.24 12.04
CA ASP A 183 -20.48 7.70 12.30
C ASP A 183 -21.29 8.10 11.05
N GLY A 184 -21.30 7.20 10.06
CA GLY A 184 -22.03 7.41 8.80
C GLY A 184 -21.39 8.41 7.84
N LYS A 185 -20.19 8.91 8.14
CA LYS A 185 -19.43 9.82 7.28
C LYS A 185 -18.15 9.15 6.79
N LEU A 186 -17.82 9.42 5.53
CA LEU A 186 -16.58 9.03 4.89
C LEU A 186 -15.64 10.23 4.85
N TYR A 187 -14.44 10.06 5.41
CA TYR A 187 -13.37 11.04 5.43
C TYR A 187 -12.33 10.63 4.39
N VAL A 188 -12.02 11.53 3.46
CA VAL A 188 -11.13 11.27 2.31
C VAL A 188 -9.95 12.23 2.36
N ALA A 189 -8.73 11.71 2.56
CA ALA A 189 -7.52 12.52 2.50
C ALA A 189 -7.23 12.93 1.04
N ASN A 190 -7.22 14.23 0.75
CA ASN A 190 -6.88 14.72 -0.58
C ASN A 190 -5.41 15.14 -0.60
N SER A 191 -4.62 14.54 -1.49
CA SER A 191 -3.18 14.80 -1.57
C SER A 191 -2.84 15.94 -2.51
N GLY A 192 -3.54 16.05 -3.64
CA GLY A 192 -3.07 16.87 -4.75
C GLY A 192 -1.67 16.45 -5.24
N GLY A 193 -1.26 15.18 -5.04
CA GLY A 193 0.12 14.71 -5.21
C GLY A 193 0.71 14.90 -6.62
N TYR A 194 -0.14 15.15 -7.63
CA TYR A 194 0.27 15.46 -8.99
C TYR A 194 0.18 16.96 -9.34
N ASN A 195 -0.22 17.80 -8.39
CA ASN A 195 -0.39 19.24 -8.58
C ASN A 195 0.81 20.05 -8.06
N ALA A 196 2.00 19.45 -7.95
CA ALA A 196 3.19 20.17 -7.47
C ALA A 196 3.39 21.49 -8.23
N PRO A 197 3.70 22.62 -7.54
CA PRO A 197 3.91 22.76 -6.10
C PRO A 197 2.61 22.99 -5.28
N ASN A 198 1.45 23.09 -5.92
CA ASN A 198 0.15 23.39 -5.32
C ASN A 198 -0.58 22.13 -4.84
N TYR A 199 0.03 21.42 -3.89
CA TYR A 199 -0.58 20.24 -3.26
C TYR A 199 -1.89 20.60 -2.55
N GLU A 200 -2.79 19.63 -2.47
CA GLU A 200 -4.03 19.77 -1.73
C GLU A 200 -3.76 19.63 -0.23
N LYS A 201 -4.64 20.18 0.61
CA LYS A 201 -4.44 20.22 2.07
C LYS A 201 -5.64 19.83 2.91
N THR A 202 -6.63 19.20 2.27
CA THR A 202 -7.95 19.01 2.84
C THR A 202 -8.34 17.56 3.02
N VAL A 203 -9.17 17.30 4.01
CA VAL A 203 -9.97 16.08 4.11
C VAL A 203 -11.39 16.40 3.67
N SER A 204 -11.89 15.71 2.64
CA SER A 204 -13.29 15.76 2.24
C SER A 204 -14.12 14.95 3.22
N VAL A 205 -15.27 15.48 3.65
CA VAL A 205 -16.24 14.75 4.48
C VAL A 205 -17.49 14.51 3.65
N VAL A 206 -17.79 13.24 3.40
CA VAL A 206 -18.95 12.78 2.62
C VAL A 206 -19.95 12.14 3.57
N ASP A 207 -21.20 12.61 3.55
CA ASP A 207 -22.29 11.90 4.22
C ASP A 207 -22.65 10.64 3.44
N LEU A 208 -22.66 9.46 4.05
CA LEU A 208 -22.89 8.21 3.31
C LEU A 208 -24.36 7.99 2.90
N ALA A 209 -25.31 8.59 3.63
CA ALA A 209 -26.73 8.44 3.33
C ALA A 209 -27.09 9.19 2.05
N SER A 210 -26.81 10.50 2.00
CA SER A 210 -27.00 11.31 0.79
C SER A 210 -25.93 11.04 -0.27
N PHE A 211 -24.75 10.60 0.15
CA PHE A 211 -23.54 10.44 -0.67
C PHE A 211 -23.10 11.74 -1.35
N THR A 212 -23.05 12.80 -0.54
CA THR A 212 -22.63 14.14 -0.94
C THR A 212 -21.49 14.61 -0.06
N GLU A 213 -20.52 15.33 -0.63
CA GLU A 213 -19.53 16.06 0.16
C GLU A 213 -20.23 17.19 0.92
N ILE A 214 -20.19 17.12 2.25
CA ILE A 214 -20.87 18.08 3.13
C ILE A 214 -19.93 19.18 3.64
N LYS A 215 -18.61 18.94 3.61
CA LYS A 215 -17.57 19.93 3.96
C LYS A 215 -16.17 19.43 3.61
N LYS A 216 -15.20 20.37 3.65
CA LYS A 216 -13.76 20.10 3.62
C LYS A 216 -13.11 20.65 4.89
N ILE A 217 -12.21 19.89 5.49
CA ILE A 217 -11.44 20.28 6.68
C ILE A 217 -10.00 20.48 6.25
N GLU A 218 -9.41 21.65 6.51
CA GLU A 218 -7.99 21.86 6.29
C GLU A 218 -7.17 21.13 7.37
N VAL A 219 -6.18 20.33 6.95
CA VAL A 219 -5.36 19.52 7.86
C VAL A 219 -3.87 19.80 7.68
N GLY A 220 -3.34 19.60 6.47
CA GLY A 220 -1.93 19.74 6.13
C GLY A 220 -1.69 19.37 4.67
N LEU A 221 -0.57 19.79 4.09
CA LEU A 221 -0.29 19.54 2.66
C LEU A 221 -0.14 18.05 2.35
N ASN A 222 -0.54 17.63 1.15
CA ASN A 222 -0.20 16.33 0.57
C ASN A 222 -0.52 15.15 1.50
N LEU A 223 -1.79 15.08 1.92
CA LEU A 223 -2.28 14.04 2.82
C LEU A 223 -2.26 12.66 2.15
N ASN A 224 -1.95 11.61 2.91
CA ASN A 224 -1.84 10.26 2.35
C ASN A 224 -2.60 9.20 3.19
N LEU A 225 -2.01 8.78 4.31
CA LEU A 225 -2.54 7.67 5.11
C LEU A 225 -3.53 8.19 6.14
N VAL A 226 -4.58 7.41 6.40
CA VAL A 226 -5.62 7.71 7.39
C VAL A 226 -5.88 6.47 8.25
N GLN A 227 -5.58 6.56 9.53
CA GLN A 227 -5.90 5.55 10.55
C GLN A 227 -6.93 6.10 11.52
N LYS A 228 -7.67 5.21 12.18
CA LYS A 228 -8.71 5.58 13.14
C LYS A 228 -8.46 4.90 14.48
N ASP A 229 -8.67 5.63 15.58
CA ASP A 229 -8.68 5.03 16.93
C ASP A 229 -10.07 4.49 17.32
N GLU A 230 -10.18 3.85 18.47
CA GLU A 230 -11.46 3.31 18.95
C GLU A 230 -12.51 4.40 19.28
N LYS A 231 -12.07 5.66 19.44
CA LYS A 231 -12.92 6.81 19.77
C LYS A 231 -13.40 7.56 18.53
N GLY A 232 -13.00 7.13 17.32
CA GLY A 232 -13.38 7.80 16.08
C GLY A 232 -12.51 8.99 15.71
N ASN A 233 -11.42 9.27 16.43
CA ASN A 233 -10.42 10.24 15.97
C ASN A 233 -9.66 9.66 14.78
N LEU A 234 -9.35 10.52 13.83
CA LEU A 234 -8.53 10.18 12.68
C LEU A 234 -7.11 10.67 12.88
N TYR A 235 -6.15 9.83 12.52
CA TYR A 235 -4.74 10.17 12.44
C TYR A 235 -4.38 10.17 10.96
N ILE A 236 -3.78 11.26 10.48
CA ILE A 236 -3.60 11.51 9.05
C ILE A 236 -2.15 11.90 8.79
N SER A 237 -1.46 11.21 7.88
CA SER A 237 -0.12 11.62 7.47
C SER A 237 -0.15 12.67 6.37
N SER A 238 0.77 13.62 6.48
CA SER A 238 1.13 14.61 5.47
C SER A 238 2.54 14.28 4.96
N ARG A 239 2.72 14.33 3.64
CA ARG A 239 4.03 14.20 2.99
C ARG A 239 4.79 15.53 2.91
N GLY A 240 4.21 16.62 3.40
CA GLY A 240 4.77 17.96 3.24
C GLY A 240 4.76 18.42 1.78
N ASN A 241 5.78 19.20 1.39
CA ASN A 241 5.93 19.68 0.00
C ASN A 241 7.23 19.23 -0.69
N TYR A 242 8.00 18.35 -0.04
CA TYR A 242 9.34 17.91 -0.48
C TYR A 242 10.42 19.00 -0.50
N GLU A 243 10.15 20.17 0.09
CA GLU A 243 11.05 21.31 0.19
C GLU A 243 11.17 21.75 1.66
N ASP A 244 10.52 22.85 2.04
CA ASP A 244 10.62 23.48 3.36
C ASP A 244 9.56 23.01 4.37
N ILE A 245 8.50 22.32 3.92
CA ILE A 245 7.45 21.79 4.78
C ILE A 245 7.69 20.28 4.97
N PRO A 246 8.09 19.82 6.17
CA PRO A 246 8.37 18.42 6.41
C PRO A 246 7.10 17.57 6.48
N THR A 247 7.27 16.25 6.42
CA THR A 247 6.20 15.29 6.72
C THR A 247 5.66 15.49 8.13
N ASN A 248 4.40 15.15 8.39
CA ASN A 248 3.82 15.24 9.73
C ASN A 248 2.66 14.26 9.90
N ILE A 249 2.25 14.00 11.14
CA ILE A 249 0.99 13.33 11.47
C ILE A 249 0.08 14.32 12.20
N TYR A 250 -1.16 14.39 11.76
CA TYR A 250 -2.22 15.20 12.38
C TYR A 250 -3.27 14.30 13.02
N ARG A 251 -3.81 14.71 14.17
CA ARG A 251 -5.06 14.17 14.72
C ARG A 251 -6.21 15.07 14.32
N LEU A 252 -7.27 14.50 13.77
CA LEU A 252 -8.56 15.12 13.52
C LEU A 252 -9.61 14.49 14.45
N ASP A 253 -10.18 15.28 15.36
CA ASP A 253 -11.35 14.90 16.15
C ASP A 253 -12.60 15.05 15.30
N THR A 254 -13.27 13.94 15.01
CA THR A 254 -14.42 13.88 14.10
C THR A 254 -15.72 14.41 14.68
N HIS A 255 -15.78 14.65 16.00
CA HIS A 255 -16.97 15.19 16.67
C HIS A 255 -17.06 16.71 16.58
N ASN A 256 -15.91 17.39 16.50
CA ASN A 256 -15.82 18.85 16.53
C ASN A 256 -14.88 19.44 15.46
N ASP A 257 -14.38 18.60 14.56
CA ASP A 257 -13.47 18.92 13.45
C ASP A 257 -12.14 19.57 13.86
N LYS A 258 -11.74 19.47 15.13
CA LYS A 258 -10.47 20.06 15.58
C LYS A 258 -9.29 19.26 15.06
N VAL A 259 -8.38 19.95 14.39
CA VAL A 259 -7.12 19.41 13.91
C VAL A 259 -5.98 19.79 14.86
N LYS A 260 -5.12 18.82 15.18
CA LYS A 260 -3.92 19.03 15.97
C LYS A 260 -2.73 18.35 15.30
N SER A 261 -1.66 19.11 15.07
CA SER A 261 -0.35 18.56 14.68
C SER A 261 0.24 17.73 15.82
N LEU A 262 0.80 16.56 15.52
CA LEU A 262 1.56 15.76 16.48
C LEU A 262 3.07 16.06 16.43
N GLY A 263 3.55 16.72 15.38
CA GLY A 263 4.98 16.99 15.19
C GLY A 263 5.80 15.73 14.93
N ILE A 264 5.18 14.69 14.39
CA ILE A 264 5.83 13.40 14.09
C ILE A 264 6.09 13.33 12.60
N ASN A 265 7.35 13.42 12.20
CA ASN A 265 7.77 13.17 10.83
C ASN A 265 7.65 11.67 10.54
N ALA A 266 6.89 11.27 9.51
CA ALA A 266 6.69 9.87 9.19
C ALA A 266 6.43 9.65 7.70
N SER A 267 7.06 8.62 7.12
CA SER A 267 6.74 8.11 5.80
C SER A 267 5.57 7.11 5.85
N SER A 268 5.42 6.40 6.97
CA SER A 268 4.31 5.48 7.23
C SER A 268 4.01 5.39 8.73
N PHE A 269 2.77 5.07 9.09
CA PHE A 269 2.37 4.86 10.48
C PHE A 269 1.16 3.94 10.61
N VAL A 270 0.98 3.37 11.81
CA VAL A 270 -0.17 2.52 12.17
C VAL A 270 -0.54 2.76 13.63
N ILE A 271 -1.84 2.61 13.95
CA ILE A 271 -2.33 2.65 15.32
C ILE A 271 -2.15 1.27 15.97
N VAL A 272 -1.63 1.26 17.20
CA VAL A 272 -1.28 0.09 17.99
C VAL A 272 -1.91 0.22 19.37
N GLY A 273 -3.19 -0.16 19.49
CA GLY A 273 -3.97 0.08 20.70
C GLY A 273 -4.04 1.58 21.02
N ASP A 274 -3.62 1.97 22.22
CA ASP A 274 -3.55 3.37 22.67
C ASP A 274 -2.27 4.10 22.22
N SER A 275 -1.51 3.53 21.29
CA SER A 275 -0.26 4.09 20.76
C SER A 275 -0.29 4.23 19.25
N LEU A 276 0.65 4.98 18.72
CA LEU A 276 0.93 5.11 17.29
C LEU A 276 2.38 4.68 17.05
N PHE A 277 2.57 3.75 16.12
CA PHE A 277 3.90 3.37 15.64
C PHE A 277 4.14 4.01 14.28
N ALA A 278 5.21 4.79 14.15
CA ALA A 278 5.59 5.50 12.95
C ALA A 278 6.99 5.10 12.51
N VAL A 279 7.19 5.11 11.19
CA VAL A 279 8.48 4.92 10.57
C VAL A 279 8.78 6.14 9.72
N THR A 280 10.01 6.62 9.82
CA THR A 280 10.54 7.76 9.07
C THR A 280 11.75 7.29 8.29
N LEU A 281 11.80 7.58 6.99
CA LEU A 281 13.03 7.48 6.21
C LEU A 281 13.52 8.91 5.98
N GLU A 282 14.60 9.30 6.67
CA GLU A 282 15.15 10.65 6.56
C GLU A 282 15.94 10.83 5.26
N TYR A 283 15.68 11.91 4.52
CA TYR A 283 16.47 12.30 3.35
C TYR A 283 17.35 13.50 3.72
N PRO A 284 18.62 13.58 3.26
CA PRO A 284 19.32 12.67 2.35
C PRO A 284 20.12 11.55 3.04
N SER A 285 20.06 11.42 4.37
CA SER A 285 20.84 10.44 5.13
C SER A 285 20.42 8.99 4.88
N TYR A 286 19.19 8.77 4.41
CA TYR A 286 18.53 7.47 4.29
C TYR A 286 18.53 6.69 5.61
N THR A 287 18.50 7.41 6.73
CA THR A 287 18.41 6.81 8.06
C THR A 287 16.95 6.54 8.40
N THR A 288 16.65 5.31 8.84
CA THR A 288 15.31 4.94 9.28
C THR A 288 15.16 5.19 10.79
N LYS A 289 14.11 5.91 11.19
CA LYS A 289 13.70 6.09 12.60
C LYS A 289 12.38 5.37 12.87
N TYR A 290 12.24 4.87 14.11
CA TYR A 290 11.11 4.05 14.53
C TYR A 290 10.49 4.64 15.81
N THR A 291 9.44 5.44 15.64
CA THR A 291 8.83 6.19 16.73
C THR A 291 7.60 5.46 17.27
N LEU A 292 7.56 5.25 18.59
CA LEU A 292 6.35 4.86 19.32
C LEU A 292 5.85 6.05 20.12
N TYR A 293 4.61 6.45 19.87
CA TYR A 293 3.96 7.61 20.47
C TYR A 293 2.72 7.19 21.27
N ASP A 294 2.58 7.69 22.49
CA ASP A 294 1.43 7.45 23.37
C ASP A 294 0.29 8.42 23.00
N LEU A 295 -0.85 7.91 22.52
CA LEU A 295 -1.96 8.76 22.09
C LEU A 295 -2.65 9.47 23.27
N LYS A 296 -2.56 8.91 24.48
CA LYS A 296 -3.22 9.46 25.68
C LYS A 296 -2.34 10.51 26.37
N LYS A 297 -1.05 10.24 26.50
CA LYS A 297 -0.08 11.20 27.06
C LYS A 297 0.34 12.26 26.05
N GLU A 298 0.04 12.03 24.78
CA GLU A 298 0.43 12.88 23.67
C GLU A 298 1.95 13.12 23.61
N ALA A 299 2.72 12.05 23.83
CA ALA A 299 4.18 12.11 23.93
C ALA A 299 4.87 10.94 23.24
N VAL A 300 6.07 11.18 22.71
CA VAL A 300 6.96 10.13 22.21
C VAL A 300 7.44 9.28 23.40
N ILE A 301 7.20 7.97 23.35
CA ILE A 301 7.67 7.01 24.36
C ILE A 301 9.08 6.52 23.98
N LYS A 302 9.28 6.20 22.70
CA LYS A 302 10.56 5.72 22.14
C LYS A 302 10.71 6.28 20.73
N ASP A 303 11.89 6.81 20.40
CA ASP A 303 12.26 7.29 19.05
C ASP A 303 13.07 6.25 18.24
N SER A 304 13.40 5.14 18.90
CA SER A 304 14.34 4.11 18.46
C SER A 304 13.78 2.72 18.77
N PHE A 305 12.47 2.52 18.55
CA PHE A 305 11.71 1.34 19.00
C PHE A 305 12.28 -0.01 18.53
N ILE A 306 12.82 -0.08 17.30
CA ILE A 306 13.41 -1.31 16.70
C ILE A 306 14.95 -1.29 16.72
N SER A 307 15.57 -0.20 17.16
CA SER A 307 17.00 0.10 16.96
C SER A 307 18.00 -0.93 17.49
N GLN A 308 17.60 -1.80 18.43
CA GLN A 308 18.51 -2.74 19.11
C GLN A 308 18.74 -4.06 18.37
N SER A 309 18.23 -4.21 17.14
CA SER A 309 18.46 -5.41 16.32
C SER A 309 19.32 -5.07 15.09
N ASP A 310 20.26 -5.95 14.72
CA ASP A 310 20.99 -5.89 13.45
C ASP A 310 20.05 -5.80 12.23
N VAL A 311 18.79 -6.22 12.41
CA VAL A 311 17.73 -6.19 11.40
C VAL A 311 17.21 -4.78 11.17
N ALA A 312 17.19 -3.90 12.17
CA ALA A 312 16.77 -2.51 12.00
C ALA A 312 17.61 -1.77 10.94
N ALA A 313 18.91 -2.10 10.88
CA ALA A 313 19.85 -1.58 9.88
C ALA A 313 19.72 -2.23 8.50
N LYS A 314 19.05 -3.39 8.40
CA LYS A 314 18.79 -4.07 7.12
C LYS A 314 17.60 -3.48 6.37
N ILE A 315 16.66 -2.86 7.09
CA ILE A 315 15.48 -2.22 6.48
C ILE A 315 15.93 -0.91 5.81
N LYS A 316 15.96 -0.91 4.48
CA LYS A 316 16.47 0.22 3.69
C LYS A 316 15.38 1.20 3.27
N THR A 317 14.21 0.69 2.96
CA THR A 317 13.10 1.45 2.39
C THR A 317 11.78 0.89 2.93
N PRO A 318 11.41 1.27 4.16
CA PRO A 318 10.10 0.93 4.72
C PRO A 318 8.99 1.39 3.77
N TYR A 319 8.22 0.43 3.26
CA TYR A 319 7.24 0.63 2.20
C TYR A 319 5.81 0.47 2.71
N HIS A 320 5.59 -0.47 3.63
CA HIS A 320 4.33 -0.65 4.34
C HIS A 320 4.58 -1.06 5.77
N ILE A 321 3.69 -0.65 6.68
CA ILE A 321 3.69 -1.16 8.05
C ILE A 321 2.28 -1.58 8.44
N ALA A 322 2.17 -2.65 9.22
CA ALA A 322 0.89 -3.17 9.68
C ALA A 322 0.99 -3.68 11.12
N TYR A 323 -0.14 -3.67 11.81
CA TYR A 323 -0.27 -4.22 13.16
C TYR A 323 -1.34 -5.30 13.18
N ASN A 324 -1.00 -6.49 13.69
CA ASN A 324 -1.97 -7.54 13.96
C ASN A 324 -2.38 -7.48 15.45
N PRO A 325 -3.60 -7.00 15.79
CA PRO A 325 -4.03 -6.89 17.17
C PRO A 325 -4.27 -8.24 17.86
N GLN A 326 -4.66 -9.29 17.12
CA GLN A 326 -4.91 -10.62 17.68
C GLN A 326 -3.60 -11.26 18.15
N ARG A 327 -2.52 -11.06 17.39
CA ARG A 327 -1.21 -11.64 17.68
C ARG A 327 -0.27 -10.69 18.44
N LYS A 328 -0.62 -9.40 18.51
CA LYS A 328 0.21 -8.32 19.07
C LYS A 328 1.58 -8.27 18.39
N GLU A 329 1.56 -8.24 17.06
CA GLU A 329 2.75 -8.26 16.22
C GLU A 329 2.74 -7.08 15.24
N LEU A 330 3.90 -6.46 15.07
CA LEU A 330 4.14 -5.39 14.11
C LEU A 330 4.87 -5.95 12.89
N TYR A 331 4.50 -5.46 11.71
CA TYR A 331 5.07 -5.88 10.45
C TYR A 331 5.62 -4.67 9.71
N ILE A 332 6.82 -4.81 9.16
CA ILE A 332 7.42 -3.82 8.26
C ILE A 332 7.79 -4.52 6.96
N CYS A 333 7.26 -4.00 5.87
CA CYS A 333 7.59 -4.40 4.52
C CYS A 333 8.64 -3.45 3.96
N ASP A 334 9.76 -3.98 3.48
CA ASP A 334 10.88 -3.24 2.90
C ASP A 334 10.90 -3.42 1.37
N ALA A 335 10.86 -2.31 0.64
CA ALA A 335 11.03 -2.28 -0.82
C ALA A 335 12.49 -2.42 -1.26
N LYS A 336 13.44 -2.28 -0.33
CA LYS A 336 14.89 -2.38 -0.51
C LYS A 336 15.46 -1.35 -1.49
N ASP A 337 15.45 -1.66 -2.79
CA ASP A 337 16.04 -0.86 -3.87
C ASP A 337 15.04 -0.52 -4.98
N TYR A 338 13.75 -0.81 -4.73
CA TYR A 338 12.64 -0.68 -5.66
C TYR A 338 12.71 -1.56 -6.92
N LYS A 339 13.73 -2.42 -7.04
CA LYS A 339 13.97 -3.23 -8.25
C LYS A 339 13.91 -4.72 -7.96
N SER A 340 14.55 -5.13 -6.88
CA SER A 340 14.57 -6.51 -6.40
C SER A 340 13.34 -6.83 -5.56
N ALA A 341 13.09 -8.12 -5.37
CA ALA A 341 12.09 -8.60 -4.44
C ALA A 341 12.34 -8.00 -3.04
N GLY A 342 11.27 -7.52 -2.43
CA GLY A 342 11.26 -6.94 -1.09
C GLY A 342 11.41 -7.99 0.01
N GLU A 343 11.25 -7.52 1.24
CA GLU A 343 11.29 -8.35 2.44
C GLU A 343 10.21 -7.91 3.42
N ILE A 344 9.68 -8.86 4.20
CA ILE A 344 8.81 -8.58 5.33
C ILE A 344 9.52 -8.97 6.61
N PHE A 345 9.39 -8.13 7.64
CA PHE A 345 9.92 -8.34 8.97
C PHE A 345 8.76 -8.32 9.97
N CYS A 346 8.68 -9.33 10.83
CA CYS A 346 7.73 -9.40 11.93
C CYS A 346 8.45 -9.07 13.25
N PHE A 347 7.84 -8.22 14.07
CA PHE A 347 8.35 -7.76 15.36
C PHE A 347 7.33 -8.01 16.47
N SER A 348 7.82 -8.26 17.66
CA SER A 348 7.07 -8.12 18.90
C SER A 348 6.82 -6.65 19.24
N LEU A 349 5.89 -6.37 20.17
CA LEU A 349 5.66 -5.03 20.71
C LEU A 349 6.79 -4.50 21.62
N ASP A 350 7.83 -5.28 21.85
CA ASP A 350 9.05 -4.83 22.53
C ASP A 350 10.16 -4.43 21.55
N GLY A 351 9.90 -4.51 20.23
CA GLY A 351 10.85 -4.16 19.18
C GLY A 351 11.76 -5.32 18.72
N ASN A 352 11.61 -6.51 19.31
CA ASN A 352 12.40 -7.68 18.92
C ASN A 352 11.87 -8.34 17.65
N VAL A 353 12.76 -8.68 16.72
CA VAL A 353 12.46 -9.44 15.50
C VAL A 353 12.00 -10.84 15.89
N ARG A 354 10.89 -11.28 15.30
CA ARG A 354 10.39 -12.65 15.42
C ARG A 354 10.81 -13.52 14.25
N TRP A 355 10.68 -12.99 13.05
CA TRP A 355 11.05 -13.65 11.81
C TRP A 355 11.08 -12.64 10.66
N GLN A 356 11.68 -13.03 9.53
CA GLN A 356 11.66 -12.30 8.27
C GLN A 356 11.49 -13.26 7.10
N ASN A 357 10.98 -12.77 5.97
CA ASN A 357 10.85 -13.57 4.75
C ASN A 357 10.91 -12.69 3.50
N GLN A 358 11.49 -13.21 2.41
CA GLN A 358 11.44 -12.52 1.12
C GLN A 358 10.00 -12.46 0.58
N THR A 359 9.61 -11.33 0.00
CA THR A 359 8.28 -11.10 -0.59
C THR A 359 8.35 -11.07 -2.12
N GLY A 360 7.27 -10.63 -2.78
CA GLY A 360 7.34 -10.10 -4.14
C GLY A 360 7.97 -8.71 -4.21
N ASP A 361 7.84 -8.07 -5.37
CA ASP A 361 8.38 -6.73 -5.65
C ASP A 361 7.48 -5.67 -5.02
N LEU A 362 8.05 -4.77 -4.19
CA LEU A 362 7.33 -3.66 -3.55
C LEU A 362 6.12 -4.12 -2.70
N PRO A 363 6.35 -4.85 -1.58
CA PRO A 363 5.29 -5.34 -0.68
C PRO A 363 4.48 -4.18 -0.06
N ALA A 364 3.30 -3.89 -0.61
CA ALA A 364 2.62 -2.61 -0.44
C ALA A 364 1.53 -2.61 0.62
N VAL A 365 0.80 -3.72 0.82
CA VAL A 365 -0.28 -3.81 1.81
C VAL A 365 -0.40 -5.22 2.37
N ILE A 366 -0.66 -5.32 3.67
CA ILE A 366 -1.00 -6.56 4.37
C ILE A 366 -2.49 -6.59 4.70
N ALA A 367 -3.17 -7.71 4.41
CA ALA A 367 -4.53 -7.99 4.87
C ALA A 367 -4.56 -9.24 5.76
N PHE A 368 -4.87 -9.06 7.04
CA PHE A 368 -4.98 -10.17 8.00
C PHE A 368 -6.30 -10.92 7.84
N LEU A 369 -6.24 -12.26 7.79
CA LEU A 369 -7.42 -13.09 7.94
C LEU A 369 -7.91 -12.99 9.39
N LYS A 370 -9.20 -12.67 9.54
CA LYS A 370 -9.92 -12.65 10.82
C LYS A 370 -10.86 -13.85 10.91
#